data_AF-A0A8S0TG83-F1
#
_entry.id   AF-A0A8S0TG83-F1
#
_cell.length_a   1.000
_cell.length_b   1.000
_cell.length_c   1.000
_cell.angle_alpha   90.00
_cell.angle_beta   90.00
_cell.angle_gamma   90.00
#
_symmetry.space_group_name_H-M   'P 1'
#
loop_
_entity.id
_entity.type
_entity.pdbx_description
1 polymer ?
#
loop_
_entity_poly.entity_id
_entity_poly.type
_entity_poly.pdbx_seq_one_letter_code
_entity_poly.pdbx_strand_id
1 'polypeptide(L)'
;MYRSGAVMAWNVFKFCTALRGLGSIMILLVLGVVGVTYYAVVITNYGPGLAAGGLDSLVAFVVLILFHCLLVMLLWSYFSVVFTDPGSMPPNWRTTLDEERGDTDPLTSAEFPVDSDYGRIRFCRKCNNLKPPRCHHCSVCERCVLKMDHHCVWVVNCVGALNYKYFLLFLVRCHKL
;
A
#
# COMPACT_ATOMS: atom_id res chain seq x y z
N MET A 1 38.09 -1.00 -18.29
CA MET A 1 37.25 0.06 -18.89
C MET A 1 36.02 0.25 -18.00
N TYR A 2 36.16 1.03 -16.92
CA TYR A 2 35.09 1.31 -15.96
C TYR A 2 34.41 2.60 -16.41
N ARG A 3 33.25 2.49 -17.05
CA ARG A 3 32.50 3.63 -17.58
C ARG A 3 31.09 3.63 -17.00
N SER A 4 30.74 4.75 -16.35
CA SER A 4 29.40 5.24 -16.04
C SER A 4 28.52 4.48 -15.04
N GLY A 5 28.85 4.59 -13.74
CA GLY A 5 27.91 4.34 -12.64
C GLY A 5 27.31 5.62 -12.00
N ALA A 6 27.94 6.79 -12.20
CA ALA A 6 27.65 7.98 -11.38
C ALA A 6 26.54 8.90 -11.94
N VAL A 7 26.25 8.88 -13.25
CA VAL A 7 25.29 9.83 -13.87
C VAL A 7 23.83 9.38 -13.75
N MET A 8 23.57 8.07 -13.59
CA MET A 8 22.20 7.55 -13.43
C MET A 8 21.69 7.57 -11.97
N ALA A 9 22.60 7.56 -10.99
CA ALA A 9 22.24 7.59 -9.58
C ALA A 9 21.62 8.95 -9.17
N TRP A 10 22.10 10.05 -9.75
CA TRP A 10 21.66 11.40 -9.40
C TRP A 10 20.19 11.70 -9.79
N ASN A 11 19.68 11.04 -10.83
CA ASN A 11 18.27 11.18 -11.25
C ASN A 11 17.34 10.28 -10.42
N VAL A 12 17.79 9.10 -10.00
CA VAL A 12 17.00 8.18 -9.17
C VAL A 12 16.74 8.77 -7.78
N PHE A 13 17.74 9.32 -7.10
CA PHE A 13 17.54 9.89 -5.76
C PHE A 13 16.66 11.16 -5.76
N LYS A 14 16.80 12.06 -6.75
CA LYS A 14 15.90 13.21 -6.89
C LYS A 14 14.48 12.80 -7.27
N PHE A 15 14.34 11.79 -8.14
CA PHE A 15 13.04 11.23 -8.51
C PHE A 15 12.35 10.55 -7.32
N CYS A 16 13.07 9.84 -6.46
CA CYS A 16 12.52 9.24 -5.25
C CYS A 16 12.03 10.29 -4.22
N THR A 17 12.75 11.40 -4.04
CA THR A 17 12.30 12.50 -3.17
C THR A 17 11.12 13.25 -3.77
N ALA A 18 11.14 13.51 -5.08
CA ALA A 18 10.01 14.12 -5.80
C ALA A 18 8.76 13.23 -5.74
N LEU A 19 8.89 11.91 -5.89
CA LEU A 19 7.79 10.96 -5.73
C LEU A 19 7.23 10.92 -4.31
N ARG A 20 8.06 11.06 -3.27
CA ARG A 20 7.59 11.20 -1.88
C ARG A 20 6.85 12.53 -1.67
N GLY A 21 7.32 13.61 -2.29
CA GLY A 21 6.61 14.89 -2.32
C GLY A 21 5.27 14.83 -3.06
N LEU A 22 5.24 14.20 -4.24
CA LEU A 22 4.02 13.94 -5.02
C LEU A 22 3.04 13.06 -4.24
N GLY A 23 3.53 12.08 -3.48
CA GLY A 23 2.71 11.27 -2.60
C GLY A 23 1.97 12.12 -1.56
N SER A 24 2.68 13.03 -0.89
CA SER A 24 2.05 13.96 0.06
C SER A 24 0.93 14.79 -0.59
N ILE A 25 1.12 15.24 -1.82
CA ILE A 25 0.09 15.97 -2.58
C ILE A 25 -1.15 15.11 -2.83
N MET A 26 -1.00 13.82 -3.11
CA MET A 26 -2.13 12.91 -3.32
C MET A 26 -2.93 12.68 -2.03
N ILE A 27 -2.25 12.57 -0.88
CA ILE A 27 -2.94 12.48 0.42
C ILE A 27 -3.73 13.77 0.67
N LEU A 28 -3.13 14.94 0.42
CA LEU A 28 -3.81 16.23 0.57
C LEU A 28 -5.02 16.35 -0.38
N LEU A 29 -4.91 15.84 -1.61
CA LEU A 29 -6.03 15.82 -2.55
C LEU A 29 -7.18 14.96 -2.02
N VAL A 30 -6.90 13.74 -1.55
CA VAL A 30 -7.92 12.85 -0.98
C VAL A 30 -8.60 13.52 0.22
N LEU A 31 -7.83 14.09 1.14
CA LEU A 31 -8.37 14.81 2.30
C LEU A 31 -9.15 16.07 1.89
N GLY A 32 -8.73 16.75 0.82
CA GLY A 32 -9.43 17.90 0.25
C GLY A 32 -10.79 17.51 -0.33
N VAL A 33 -10.86 16.42 -1.12
CA VAL A 33 -12.13 15.89 -1.65
C VAL A 33 -13.06 15.48 -0.51
N VAL A 34 -12.55 14.78 0.50
CA VAL A 34 -13.33 14.44 1.70
C VAL A 34 -13.81 15.70 2.45
N GLY A 35 -12.98 16.73 2.57
CA GLY A 35 -13.35 17.99 3.22
C GLY A 35 -14.43 18.75 2.46
N VAL A 36 -14.32 18.85 1.13
CA VAL A 36 -15.31 19.53 0.28
C VAL A 36 -16.65 18.78 0.30
N THR A 37 -16.61 17.45 0.18
CA THR A 37 -17.82 16.62 0.26
C THR A 37 -18.47 16.70 1.65
N TYR A 38 -17.68 16.69 2.72
CA TYR A 38 -18.17 16.92 4.07
C TYR A 38 -18.86 18.28 4.21
N TYR A 39 -18.25 19.36 3.71
CA TYR A 39 -18.83 20.70 3.74
C TYR A 39 -20.17 20.76 2.98
N ALA A 40 -20.22 20.19 1.78
CA ALA A 40 -21.46 20.15 0.98
C ALA A 40 -22.58 19.35 1.68
N VAL A 41 -22.27 18.16 2.20
CA VAL A 41 -23.28 17.34 2.87
C VAL A 41 -23.75 17.99 4.17
N VAL A 42 -22.81 18.34 5.06
CA VAL A 42 -23.15 18.75 6.42
C VAL A 42 -23.65 20.19 6.47
N ILE A 43 -22.96 21.13 5.80
CA ILE A 43 -23.26 22.55 5.93
C ILE A 43 -24.31 22.99 4.91
N THR A 44 -24.15 22.64 3.63
CA THR A 44 -25.07 23.17 2.60
C THR A 44 -26.38 22.41 2.51
N ASN A 45 -26.35 21.07 2.63
CA ASN A 45 -27.56 20.26 2.46
C ASN A 45 -28.35 20.08 3.76
N TYR A 46 -27.71 19.60 4.83
CA TYR A 46 -28.39 19.29 6.09
C TYR A 46 -28.36 20.43 7.12
N GLY A 47 -27.48 21.41 6.96
CA GLY A 47 -27.38 22.58 7.84
C GLY A 47 -28.66 23.41 7.92
N PRO A 48 -29.27 23.82 6.79
CA PRO A 48 -30.53 24.56 6.80
C PRO A 48 -31.68 23.76 7.42
N GLY A 49 -31.76 22.45 7.16
CA GLY A 49 -32.78 21.57 7.75
C GLY A 49 -32.66 21.43 9.26
N LEU A 50 -31.43 21.47 9.80
CA LEU A 50 -31.20 21.48 11.23
C LEU A 50 -31.63 22.81 11.88
N ALA A 51 -31.45 23.93 11.16
CA ALA A 51 -31.82 25.27 11.64
C ALA A 51 -33.33 25.56 11.54
N ALA A 52 -34.03 24.99 10.55
CA ALA A 52 -35.47 25.17 10.37
C ALA A 52 -36.32 24.47 11.45
N GLY A 53 -35.76 23.46 12.12
CA GLY A 53 -36.43 22.71 13.20
C GLY A 53 -37.49 21.73 12.69
N GLY A 54 -38.24 21.12 13.62
CA GLY A 54 -39.33 20.20 13.31
C GLY A 54 -38.89 18.76 12.99
N LEU A 55 -39.65 18.08 12.13
CA LEU A 55 -39.35 16.69 11.74
C LEU A 55 -38.07 16.60 10.88
N ASP A 56 -37.82 17.63 10.08
CA ASP A 56 -36.66 17.71 9.19
C ASP A 56 -35.34 17.77 9.96
N SER A 57 -35.32 18.40 11.14
CA SER A 57 -34.12 18.42 11.99
C SER A 57 -33.82 17.06 12.61
N LEU A 58 -34.83 16.27 12.96
CA LEU A 58 -34.65 14.89 13.44
C LEU A 58 -34.11 13.97 12.34
N VAL A 59 -34.68 14.06 11.14
CA VAL A 59 -34.21 13.29 9.98
C VAL A 59 -32.78 13.68 9.62
N ALA A 60 -32.48 14.99 9.56
CA ALA A 60 -31.14 15.49 9.33
C ALA A 60 -30.15 14.98 10.39
N PHE A 61 -30.52 14.98 11.67
CA PHE A 61 -29.66 14.51 12.75
C PHE A 61 -29.32 13.02 12.62
N VAL A 62 -30.32 12.16 12.33
CA VAL A 62 -30.09 10.72 12.14
C VAL A 62 -29.19 10.46 10.93
N VAL A 63 -29.45 11.12 9.81
CA VAL A 63 -28.63 10.98 8.59
C VAL A 63 -27.20 11.46 8.84
N LEU A 64 -27.02 12.59 9.54
CA LEU A 64 -25.71 13.11 9.88
C LEU A 64 -24.95 12.17 10.80
N ILE A 65 -25.58 11.54 11.80
CA ILE A 65 -24.92 10.54 12.65
C ILE A 65 -24.41 9.37 11.80
N LEU A 66 -25.27 8.79 10.96
CA LEU A 66 -24.88 7.68 10.09
C LEU A 66 -23.73 8.07 9.15
N PHE A 67 -23.81 9.26 8.55
CA PHE A 67 -22.75 9.81 7.70
C PHE A 67 -21.42 9.95 8.46
N HIS A 68 -21.42 10.50 9.68
CA HIS A 68 -20.20 10.64 10.48
C HIS A 68 -19.62 9.28 10.89
N CYS A 69 -20.46 8.31 11.26
CA CYS A 69 -19.99 6.95 11.57
C CYS A 69 -19.31 6.30 10.35
N LEU A 70 -19.91 6.42 9.16
CA LEU A 70 -19.33 5.92 7.91
C LEU A 70 -18.03 6.64 7.56
N LEU A 71 -17.99 7.97 7.71
CA LEU A 71 -16.82 8.79 7.44
C LEU A 71 -15.64 8.45 8.37
N VAL A 72 -15.89 8.29 9.67
CA VAL A 72 -14.86 7.88 10.64
C VAL A 72 -14.30 6.52 10.26
N MET A 73 -15.17 5.56 9.93
CA MET A 73 -14.73 4.24 9.47
C MET A 73 -13.92 4.29 8.18
N LEU A 74 -14.32 5.12 7.22
CA LEU A 74 -13.61 5.33 5.95
C LEU A 74 -12.21 5.87 6.19
N LEU A 75 -12.10 6.97 6.93
CA LEU A 75 -10.83 7.61 7.28
C LEU A 75 -9.93 6.66 8.07
N TRP A 76 -10.49 5.93 9.03
CA TRP A 76 -9.75 4.92 9.78
C TRP A 76 -9.14 3.85 8.86
N SER A 77 -9.89 3.31 7.89
CA SER A 77 -9.30 2.40 6.88
C SER A 77 -8.17 3.06 6.13
N TYR A 78 -8.42 4.26 5.63
CA TYR A 78 -7.49 4.94 4.74
C TYR A 78 -6.16 5.16 5.43
N PHE A 79 -6.17 5.74 6.64
CA PHE A 79 -4.97 5.93 7.44
C PHE A 79 -4.33 4.59 7.86
N SER A 80 -5.12 3.56 8.13
CA SER A 80 -4.57 2.22 8.39
C SER A 80 -3.77 1.70 7.19
N VAL A 81 -4.24 1.90 5.94
CA VAL A 81 -3.48 1.49 4.73
C VAL A 81 -2.22 2.33 4.55
N VAL A 82 -2.33 3.65 4.73
CA VAL A 82 -1.22 4.60 4.55
C VAL A 82 -0.08 4.31 5.53
N PHE A 83 -0.40 4.08 6.81
CA PHE A 83 0.61 3.95 7.86
C PHE A 83 1.05 2.52 8.16
N THR A 84 0.29 1.50 7.77
CA THR A 84 0.68 0.11 8.01
C THR A 84 1.77 -0.32 7.03
N ASP A 85 2.85 -0.91 7.53
CA ASP A 85 3.85 -1.53 6.66
C ASP A 85 3.22 -2.69 5.88
N PRO A 86 3.31 -2.73 4.53
CA PRO A 86 2.73 -3.80 3.71
C PRO A 86 3.34 -5.19 3.91
N GLY A 87 4.43 -5.32 4.66
CA GLY A 87 5.17 -6.55 4.86
C GLY A 87 6.51 -6.50 4.13
N SER A 88 7.51 -5.94 4.80
CA SER A 88 8.91 -6.05 4.40
C SER A 88 9.41 -7.48 4.48
N MET A 89 10.30 -7.83 3.56
CA MET A 89 11.02 -9.09 3.61
C MET A 89 12.12 -9.03 4.70
N PRO A 90 12.18 -9.99 5.66
CA PRO A 90 13.23 -9.98 6.68
C PRO A 90 14.63 -10.13 6.07
N PRO A 91 15.66 -9.52 6.69
CA PRO A 91 17.04 -9.75 6.26
C PRO A 91 17.39 -11.24 6.41
N ASN A 92 18.07 -11.81 5.42
CA ASN A 92 18.54 -13.21 5.41
C ASN A 92 17.42 -14.28 5.43
N TRP A 93 16.30 -14.05 4.75
CA TRP A 93 15.32 -15.11 4.50
C TRP A 93 15.97 -16.31 3.81
N ARG A 94 15.92 -17.46 4.47
CA ARG A 94 16.34 -18.76 3.94
C ARG A 94 15.13 -19.61 3.69
N THR A 95 15.20 -20.46 2.67
CA THR A 95 14.15 -21.44 2.42
C THR A 95 14.39 -22.66 3.32
N THR A 96 13.33 -23.20 3.91
CA THR A 96 13.40 -24.44 4.72
C THR A 96 13.88 -25.67 3.91
N LEU A 97 13.94 -25.55 2.58
CA LEU A 97 14.64 -26.52 1.71
C LEU A 97 16.14 -26.64 2.02
N ASP A 98 16.74 -25.61 2.63
CA ASP A 98 18.15 -25.65 3.06
C ASP A 98 18.35 -26.44 4.37
N GLU A 99 17.28 -26.71 5.16
CA GLU A 99 17.39 -27.51 6.39
C GLU A 99 17.31 -29.02 6.12
N GLU A 100 16.59 -29.46 5.08
CA GLU A 100 16.49 -30.88 4.69
C GLU A 100 17.67 -31.34 3.83
N ARG A 101 18.38 -30.42 3.16
CA ARG A 101 19.54 -30.75 2.31
C ARG A 101 20.84 -30.40 3.02
N GLY A 102 21.07 -31.03 4.17
CA GLY A 102 22.39 -31.11 4.76
C GLY A 102 23.30 -31.96 3.90
N ASP A 103 23.89 -31.41 2.83
CA ASP A 103 25.26 -31.78 2.44
C ASP A 103 25.88 -30.82 1.41
N THR A 104 27.19 -30.65 1.60
CA THR A 104 28.27 -30.10 0.76
C THR A 104 28.02 -29.95 -0.75
N ASP A 105 28.17 -28.72 -1.30
CA ASP A 105 29.21 -28.35 -2.29
C ASP A 105 29.02 -26.93 -2.90
N PRO A 106 30.10 -26.27 -3.40
CA PRO A 106 30.16 -24.84 -3.68
C PRO A 106 29.60 -24.43 -5.05
N LEU A 107 29.28 -23.13 -5.14
CA LEU A 107 28.97 -22.36 -6.36
C LEU A 107 29.26 -23.10 -7.69
N THR A 108 28.22 -23.59 -8.36
CA THR A 108 28.23 -23.59 -9.83
C THR A 108 26.82 -23.46 -10.38
N SER A 109 26.73 -22.55 -11.34
CA SER A 109 25.59 -22.28 -12.19
C SER A 109 25.02 -23.52 -12.87
N ALA A 110 23.71 -23.43 -13.13
CA ALA A 110 22.98 -24.14 -14.17
C ALA A 110 22.62 -25.60 -13.89
N GLU A 111 21.38 -25.92 -14.28
CA GLU A 111 20.82 -27.26 -14.44
C GLU A 111 20.28 -27.93 -13.17
N PHE A 112 19.01 -27.66 -12.86
CA PHE A 112 18.15 -28.62 -12.18
C PHE A 112 16.87 -28.83 -13.00
N PRO A 113 16.65 -30.03 -13.57
CA PRO A 113 15.34 -30.48 -14.02
C PRO A 113 14.71 -31.29 -12.88
N VAL A 114 13.85 -30.67 -12.08
CA VAL A 114 12.95 -31.42 -11.18
C VAL A 114 11.56 -30.81 -11.26
N ASP A 115 10.67 -31.58 -11.85
CA ASP A 115 9.25 -31.31 -12.02
C ASP A 115 8.56 -31.41 -10.65
N SER A 116 8.19 -30.26 -10.08
CA SER A 116 7.14 -30.17 -9.07
C SER A 116 6.67 -28.71 -8.97
N ASP A 117 5.37 -28.53 -8.77
CA ASP A 117 4.58 -27.30 -8.79
C ASP A 117 5.00 -26.21 -7.77
N TYR A 118 6.15 -26.37 -7.11
CA TYR A 118 6.76 -25.39 -6.21
C TYR A 118 7.75 -24.50 -6.98
N GLY A 119 7.21 -23.40 -7.51
CA GLY A 119 7.90 -22.46 -8.38
C GLY A 119 9.33 -22.09 -7.94
N ARG A 120 10.25 -22.16 -8.91
CA ARG A 120 11.67 -21.77 -8.82
C ARG A 120 11.85 -20.56 -7.89
N ILE A 121 12.61 -20.73 -6.80
CA ILE A 121 12.96 -19.64 -5.89
C ILE A 121 13.64 -18.54 -6.69
N ARG A 122 13.07 -17.32 -6.65
CA ARG A 122 13.56 -16.18 -7.43
C ARG A 122 14.51 -15.34 -6.58
N PHE A 123 15.53 -14.74 -7.16
CA PHE A 123 16.46 -13.86 -6.45
C PHE A 123 16.20 -12.38 -6.76
N CYS A 124 16.34 -11.49 -5.77
CA CYS A 124 16.31 -10.04 -5.97
C CYS A 124 17.72 -9.47 -6.00
N ARG A 125 18.21 -9.06 -7.18
CA ARG A 125 19.53 -8.42 -7.32
C ARG A 125 19.64 -7.09 -6.57
N LYS A 126 18.56 -6.31 -6.50
CA LYS A 126 18.54 -4.99 -5.85
C LYS A 126 18.60 -5.07 -4.32
N CYS A 127 17.90 -6.04 -3.74
CA CYS A 127 17.87 -6.25 -2.28
C CYS A 127 18.89 -7.30 -1.83
N ASN A 128 19.63 -7.90 -2.76
CA ASN A 128 20.56 -9.01 -2.52
C ASN A 128 19.98 -10.15 -1.66
N ASN A 129 18.77 -10.60 -1.99
CA ASN A 129 18.04 -11.56 -1.14
C ASN A 129 17.12 -12.47 -1.95
N LEU A 130 16.84 -13.67 -1.43
CA LEU A 130 15.90 -14.63 -2.01
C LEU A 130 14.46 -14.09 -1.88
N LYS A 131 13.63 -14.34 -2.90
CA LYS A 131 12.23 -13.94 -2.94
C LYS A 131 11.37 -15.16 -2.62
N PRO A 132 10.61 -15.12 -1.51
CA PRO A 132 9.52 -16.06 -1.29
C PRO A 132 8.53 -16.07 -2.48
N PRO A 133 7.72 -17.13 -2.63
CA PRO A 133 6.60 -17.12 -3.56
C PRO A 133 5.73 -15.87 -3.37
N ARG A 134 5.27 -15.27 -4.47
CA ARG A 134 4.45 -14.04 -4.50
C ARG A 134 5.12 -12.78 -3.92
N CYS A 135 6.42 -12.80 -3.63
CA CYS A 135 7.19 -11.60 -3.28
C CYS A 135 7.67 -10.85 -4.53
N HIS A 136 7.51 -9.53 -4.53
CA HIS A 136 7.94 -8.65 -5.62
C HIS A 136 8.73 -7.44 -5.08
N HIS A 137 9.67 -6.96 -5.87
CA HIS A 137 10.43 -5.75 -5.53
C HIS A 137 9.69 -4.53 -6.07
N CYS A 138 9.32 -3.62 -5.19
CA CYS A 138 8.79 -2.33 -5.57
C CYS A 138 9.95 -1.36 -5.78
N SER A 139 10.10 -0.81 -7.00
CA SER A 139 11.12 0.20 -7.28
C SER A 139 10.83 1.54 -6.62
N VAL A 140 9.57 1.84 -6.28
CA VAL A 140 9.18 3.09 -5.62
C VAL A 140 9.48 3.04 -4.11
N CYS A 141 9.16 1.92 -3.46
CA CYS A 141 9.49 1.70 -2.05
C CYS A 141 10.92 1.16 -1.84
N GLU A 142 11.65 0.88 -2.92
CA GLU A 142 13.02 0.33 -2.95
C GLU A 142 13.24 -0.94 -2.10
N ARG A 143 12.19 -1.76 -1.95
CA ARG A 143 12.21 -2.96 -1.12
C ARG A 143 11.39 -4.10 -1.69
N CYS A 144 11.70 -5.31 -1.25
CA CYS A 144 10.86 -6.48 -1.51
C CYS A 144 9.66 -6.49 -0.55
N VAL A 145 8.47 -6.61 -1.12
CA VAL A 145 7.19 -6.63 -0.40
C VAL A 145 6.57 -8.02 -0.52
N LEU A 146 6.18 -8.59 0.62
CA LEU A 146 5.53 -9.88 0.71
C LEU A 146 4.11 -9.82 0.16
N LYS A 147 3.73 -10.81 -0.66
CA LYS A 147 2.42 -10.86 -1.33
C LYS A 147 2.03 -9.51 -1.95
N MET A 148 3.01 -8.86 -2.59
CA MET A 148 2.81 -7.55 -3.19
C MET A 148 1.72 -7.62 -4.25
N ASP A 149 0.72 -6.76 -4.11
CA ASP A 149 -0.33 -6.57 -5.09
C ASP A 149 0.07 -5.45 -6.05
N HIS A 150 0.18 -4.21 -5.54
CA HIS A 150 0.64 -3.06 -6.32
C HIS A 150 1.21 -1.96 -5.40
N HIS A 151 1.90 -0.98 -6.01
CA HIS A 151 2.19 0.28 -5.34
C HIS A 151 1.06 1.27 -5.64
N CYS A 152 0.39 1.76 -4.60
CA CYS A 152 -0.77 2.61 -4.75
C CYS A 152 -0.39 4.06 -4.46
N VAL A 153 -0.46 4.91 -5.49
CA VAL A 153 -0.13 6.33 -5.40
C VAL A 153 -1.10 7.08 -4.49
N TRP A 154 -2.36 6.62 -4.41
CA TRP A 154 -3.41 7.22 -3.58
C TRP A 154 -3.17 7.09 -2.08
N VAL A 155 -2.45 6.06 -1.64
CA VAL A 155 -2.09 5.83 -0.23
C VAL A 155 -0.59 5.98 0.01
N VAL A 156 0.18 6.31 -1.05
CA VAL A 156 1.64 6.49 -1.03
C VAL A 156 2.38 5.30 -0.42
N ASN A 157 1.81 4.11 -0.61
CA ASN A 157 2.30 2.90 0.03
C ASN A 157 2.08 1.70 -0.90
N CYS A 158 2.90 0.65 -0.72
CA CYS A 158 2.59 -0.63 -1.32
C CYS A 158 1.40 -1.25 -0.63
N VAL A 159 0.60 -1.99 -1.39
CA VAL A 159 -0.40 -2.92 -0.87
C VAL A 159 0.21 -4.32 -0.92
N GLY A 160 0.37 -4.93 0.25
CA GLY A 160 1.03 -6.22 0.44
C GLY A 160 0.37 -7.02 1.56
N ALA A 161 1.02 -8.09 1.98
CA ALA A 161 0.48 -9.07 2.92
C ALA A 161 -0.17 -8.47 4.18
N LEU A 162 0.45 -7.45 4.78
CA LEU A 162 0.05 -6.94 6.10
C LEU A 162 -0.98 -5.82 6.05
N ASN A 163 -1.17 -5.15 4.91
CA ASN A 163 -2.15 -4.06 4.77
C ASN A 163 -3.24 -4.33 3.72
N TYR A 164 -3.22 -5.49 3.05
CA TYR A 164 -4.24 -5.91 2.07
C TYR A 164 -5.67 -5.86 2.65
N LYS A 165 -5.87 -6.33 3.88
CA LYS A 165 -7.19 -6.32 4.54
C LYS A 165 -7.72 -4.88 4.70
N TYR A 166 -6.87 -3.96 5.14
CA TYR A 166 -7.26 -2.56 5.30
C TYR A 166 -7.59 -1.91 3.97
N PHE A 167 -6.87 -2.28 2.90
CA PHE A 167 -7.12 -1.79 1.56
C PHE A 167 -8.48 -2.25 1.03
N LEU A 168 -8.86 -3.52 1.24
CA LEU A 168 -10.20 -3.99 0.87
C LEU A 168 -11.31 -3.29 1.67
N LEU A 169 -11.12 -3.12 2.98
CA LEU A 169 -12.08 -2.40 3.82
C LEU A 169 -12.22 -0.92 3.42
N PHE A 170 -11.14 -0.29 2.97
CA PHE A 170 -11.16 1.05 2.40
C PHE A 170 -12.03 1.09 1.13
N LEU A 171 -11.80 0.19 0.17
CA LEU A 171 -12.55 0.14 -1.09
C LEU A 171 -14.04 -0.10 -0.89
N VAL A 172 -14.40 -1.06 -0.03
CA VAL A 172 -15.82 -1.37 0.27
C VAL A 172 -16.53 -0.17 0.88
N ARG A 173 -15.85 0.58 1.76
CA ARG A 173 -16.41 1.78 2.37
C ARG A 173 -16.49 2.95 1.39
N CYS A 174 -15.55 3.06 0.46
CA CYS A 174 -15.57 4.10 -0.56
C CYS A 174 -16.67 3.88 -1.62
N HIS A 175 -16.98 2.63 -1.99
CA HIS A 175 -18.04 2.31 -2.97
C HIS A 175 -19.47 2.44 -2.38
N LYS A 176 -19.59 2.51 -1.07
CA LYS A 176 -20.89 2.59 -0.35
C LYS A 176 -21.28 4.02 0.03
N LEU A 177 -20.38 5.00 -0.16
CA LEU A 177 -20.69 6.43 -0.11
C LEU A 177 -21.14 6.91 -1.50
#